data_AF-A0A7K1K2N5-F1
#
_entry.id   AF-A0A7K1K2N5-F1
#
_cell.length_a   1.000
_cell.length_b   1.000
_cell.length_c   1.000
_cell.angle_alpha   90.00
_cell.angle_beta   90.00
_cell.angle_gamma   90.00
#
_symmetry.space_group_name_H-M   'P 1'
#
loop_
_entity.id
_entity.type
_entity.pdbx_description
1 polymer ?
#
loop_
_entity_poly.entity_id
_entity_poly.type
_entity_poly.pdbx_seq_one_letter_code
_entity_poly.pdbx_strand_id
1 'polypeptide(L)' 'MSTNPFDDESGAFCVLVNGEEQYSIWPTTIEVPAQWRKVFGEASRADCLEYVEANWTDMRPKSLRDAMAGS' A
#
# COMPACT_ATOMS: atom_id res chain seq x y z
N MET A 1 -13.34 -6.13 -19.57
CA MET A 1 -12.54 -4.90 -19.44
C MET A 1 -12.91 -4.29 -18.11
N SER A 2 -12.14 -4.58 -17.07
CA SER A 2 -12.39 -4.01 -15.75
C SER A 2 -12.21 -2.49 -15.85
N THR A 3 -13.31 -1.75 -15.69
CA THR A 3 -13.35 -0.29 -15.85
C THR A 3 -12.76 0.45 -14.64
N ASN A 4 -12.24 -0.30 -13.65
CA ASN A 4 -11.81 0.24 -12.38
C ASN A 4 -10.32 0.62 -12.46
N PRO A 5 -9.94 1.87 -12.18
CA PRO A 5 -8.54 2.32 -12.28
C PRO A 5 -7.58 1.58 -11.34
N PHE A 6 -8.10 0.86 -10.34
CA PHE A 6 -7.34 0.00 -9.43
C PHE A 6 -7.04 -1.40 -9.99
N ASP A 7 -7.74 -1.81 -11.05
CA ASP A 7 -7.61 -3.12 -11.71
C ASP A 7 -6.91 -3.00 -13.08
N ASP A 8 -6.46 -1.80 -13.44
CA ASP A 8 -5.83 -1.54 -14.73
C ASP A 8 -4.38 -2.02 -14.73
N GLU A 9 -4.13 -3.24 -15.17
CA GLU A 9 -2.78 -3.86 -15.14
C GLU A 9 -1.74 -3.13 -16.00
N SER A 10 -2.20 -2.32 -16.98
CA SER A 10 -1.34 -1.48 -17.83
C SER A 10 -1.10 -0.09 -17.23
N GLY A 11 -1.79 0.26 -16.15
CA GLY A 11 -1.66 1.52 -15.44
C GLY A 11 -0.40 1.58 -14.56
N ALA A 12 0.06 2.79 -14.29
CA ALA A 12 1.13 3.03 -13.32
C ALA A 12 0.54 3.18 -11.91
N PHE A 13 1.12 2.45 -10.96
CA PHE A 13 0.72 2.45 -9.55
C PHE A 13 1.87 2.96 -8.67
N CYS A 14 1.50 3.33 -7.46
CA CYS A 14 2.43 3.68 -6.41
C CYS A 14 1.99 3.07 -5.08
N VAL A 15 2.93 2.84 -4.19
CA VAL A 15 2.63 2.42 -2.83
C VAL A 15 2.63 3.64 -1.96
N LEU A 16 1.54 3.80 -1.21
CA LEU A 16 1.36 4.83 -0.22
C LEU A 16 1.49 4.22 1.17
N VAL A 17 1.98 5.01 2.12
CA VAL A 17 1.94 4.71 3.55
C VAL A 17 1.21 5.84 4.28
N ASN A 18 0.35 5.49 5.23
CA ASN A 18 -0.26 6.47 6.13
C ASN A 18 0.56 6.63 7.42
N GLY A 19 0.10 7.52 8.32
CA GLY A 19 0.73 7.71 9.63
C GLY A 19 0.64 6.52 10.59
N GLU A 20 -0.18 5.52 10.26
CA GLU A 20 -0.36 4.28 11.02
C GLU A 20 0.47 3.12 10.46
N GLU A 21 1.40 3.40 9.53
CA GLU A 21 2.24 2.40 8.85
C GLU A 21 1.43 1.39 8.02
N GLN A 22 0.23 1.76 7.58
CA GLN A 22 -0.57 0.96 6.67
C GLN A 22 -0.19 1.28 5.24
N TYR A 23 0.03 0.23 4.45
CA TYR A 23 0.39 0.33 3.06
C TYR A 23 -0.86 0.23 2.18
N SER A 24 -0.92 1.04 1.12
CA SER A 24 -1.99 0.98 0.12
C SER A 24 -1.43 1.14 -1.28
N ILE A 25 -1.90 0.33 -2.23
CA ILE A 25 -1.55 0.47 -3.63
C ILE A 25 -2.52 1.45 -4.26
N TRP A 26 -2.00 2.53 -4.82
CA TRP A 26 -2.78 3.64 -5.34
C TRP A 26 -2.40 3.93 -6.79
N PRO A 27 -3.38 4.06 -7.70
CA PRO A 27 -3.11 4.43 -9.08
C PRO A 27 -2.61 5.88 -9.17
N THR A 28 -1.58 6.09 -9.98
CA THR A 28 -0.95 7.41 -10.20
C THR A 28 -1.88 8.42 -10.87
N THR A 29 -2.94 7.93 -11.51
CA THR A 29 -3.99 8.73 -12.17
C THR A 29 -4.95 9.39 -11.19
N ILE A 30 -4.93 9.00 -9.91
CA ILE A 30 -5.79 9.55 -8.86
C ILE A 30 -4.95 10.37 -7.88
N GLU A 31 -5.44 11.56 -7.52
CA GLU A 31 -4.79 12.42 -6.53
C GLU A 31 -4.63 11.68 -5.18
N VAL A 32 -3.43 11.80 -4.61
CA VAL A 32 -3.10 11.16 -3.33
C VAL A 32 -3.65 12.03 -2.18
N PRO A 33 -4.39 11.46 -1.22
CA PRO A 33 -4.88 12.24 -0.10
C PRO A 33 -3.73 12.72 0.78
N ALA A 34 -3.84 13.93 1.35
CA ALA A 34 -2.75 14.59 2.10
C ALA A 34 -2.22 13.79 3.31
N GLN A 35 -3.00 12.86 3.84
CA GLN A 35 -2.62 12.00 4.97
C GLN A 35 -1.78 10.78 4.57
N TRP A 36 -1.54 10.60 3.27
CA TRP A 36 -0.78 9.49 2.69
C TRP A 36 0.49 10.00 2.04
N ARG A 37 1.55 9.20 2.13
CA ARG A 37 2.84 9.50 1.51
C ARG A 37 3.23 8.39 0.56
N LYS A 38 3.61 8.75 -0.66
CA LYS A 38 4.19 7.82 -1.61
C LYS A 38 5.56 7.34 -1.13
N VAL A 39 5.73 6.02 -1.04
CA VAL A 39 6.97 5.35 -0.62
C VAL A 39 7.60 4.50 -1.72
N PHE A 40 6.82 4.10 -2.74
CA PHE A 40 7.30 3.34 -3.89
C PHE A 40 6.49 3.65 -5.17
N GLY A 41 7.07 3.40 -6.35
CA GLY A 41 6.50 3.72 -7.67
C GLY A 41 7.01 5.03 -8.30
N GLU A 42 6.59 5.46 -9.49
CA GLU A 42 5.55 4.91 -10.39
C GLU A 42 6.03 3.59 -11.03
N ALA A 43 5.34 2.49 -10.76
CA ALA A 43 5.71 1.14 -11.20
C ALA A 43 4.47 0.30 -11.53
N SER A 44 4.67 -0.88 -12.09
CA SER A 44 3.58 -1.83 -12.38
C SER A 44 2.89 -2.26 -11.09
N ARG A 45 1.64 -2.72 -11.20
CA ARG A 45 0.89 -3.27 -10.06
C ARG A 45 1.65 -4.41 -9.37
N ALA A 46 2.30 -5.27 -10.15
CA ALA A 46 3.10 -6.39 -9.65
C ALA A 46 4.28 -5.91 -8.77
N ASP A 47 5.09 -4.97 -9.24
CA ASP A 47 6.19 -4.39 -8.46
C ASP A 47 5.69 -3.72 -7.17
N CYS A 48 4.56 -3.01 -7.23
CA CYS A 48 3.97 -2.38 -6.06
C CYS A 48 3.50 -3.42 -5.03
N LEU A 49 2.91 -4.52 -5.50
CA LEU A 49 2.50 -5.64 -4.65
C LEU A 49 3.71 -6.28 -3.97
N GLU A 50 4.77 -6.57 -4.73
CA GLU A 50 6.01 -7.14 -4.20
C GLU A 50 6.65 -6.22 -3.15
N TYR A 51 6.67 -4.91 -3.40
CA TYR A 51 7.14 -3.94 -2.41
C TYR A 51 6.30 -3.98 -1.13
N VAL A 52 4.96 -4.01 -1.25
CA VAL A 52 4.08 -4.10 -0.08
C VAL A 52 4.31 -5.41 0.67
N GLU A 53 4.42 -6.55 -0.01
CA GLU A 53 4.67 -7.85 0.62
C GLU A 53 6.04 -7.90 1.32
N ALA A 54 7.06 -7.27 0.72
CA ALA A 54 8.41 -7.21 1.28
C ALA A 54 8.53 -6.23 2.47
N ASN A 55 7.77 -5.12 2.47
CA ASN A 55 7.88 -4.06 3.49
C ASN A 55 6.81 -4.19 4.60
N TRP A 56 5.63 -4.71 4.28
CA TRP A 56 4.52 -4.93 5.22
C TRP A 56 4.63 -6.31 5.88
N THR A 57 5.77 -6.54 6.53
CA THR A 57 6.15 -7.83 7.14
C THR A 57 5.34 -8.23 8.36
N ASP A 58 4.58 -7.30 8.95
CA ASP A 58 3.69 -7.59 10.07
C ASP A 58 2.34 -6.88 9.85
N MET A 59 1.40 -7.63 9.28
CA MET A 59 0.04 -7.17 8.99
C MET A 59 -0.86 -7.15 10.25
N ARG A 60 -0.32 -7.43 11.44
CA ARG A 60 -1.11 -7.27 12.67
C ARG A 60 -1.27 -5.78 12.95
N PRO A 61 -2.49 -5.29 13.22
CA PRO A 61 -2.66 -3.94 13.71
C PRO A 61 -1.81 -3.77 14.97
N LYS A 62 -1.14 -2.62 15.11
CA LYS A 62 -0.21 -2.33 16.22
C LYS A 62 -0.80 -2.69 17.60
N SER A 63 -2.12 -2.51 17.77
CA SER A 63 -2.89 -2.90 18.96
C SER A 63 -2.91 -4.40 19.28
N LEU A 64 -2.88 -5.29 18.28
CA LEU A 64 -2.81 -6.75 18.52
C LEU A 64 -1.38 -7.22 18.85
N ARG A 65 -0.35 -6.46 18.42
CA ARG A 65 1.06 -6.77 18.73
C ARG A 65 1.41 -6.47 20.18
N ASP A 66 0.86 -5.38 20.73
CA ASP A 66 1.03 -5.01 22.15
C ASP A 66 0.34 -6.02 23.08
N ALA A 67 -0.85 -6.51 22.70
CA ALA A 67 -1.62 -7.47 23.50
C ALA A 67 -0.98 -8.88 23.60
N MET A 68 -0.07 -9.25 22.70
CA MET A 68 0.57 -10.58 22.65
C MET A 68 1.99 -10.60 23.22
N ALA A 69 2.58 -9.44 23.55
CA ALA A 69 3.90 -9.33 24.18
C ALA A 69 3.84 -9.38 25.71
N GLY A 70 2.63 -9.43 26.29
CA GLY A 70 2.40 -9.64 27.72
C GLY A 70 1.82 -11.02 28.00
N SER A 71 2.66 -12.04 28.10
CA SER A 71 2.34 -13.34 28.72
C SER A 71 3.59 -13.95 29.32
#